data_AF-A0A397VX40-F1
#
_entry.id   AF-A0A397VX40-F1
#
_cell.length_a   1.000
_cell.length_b   1.000
_cell.length_c   1.000
_cell.angle_alpha   90.00
_cell.angle_beta   90.00
_cell.angle_gamma   90.00
#
_symmetry.space_group_name_H-M   'P 1'
#
loop_
_entity.id
_entity.type
_entity.pdbx_description
1 polymer ?
#
loop_
_entity_poly.entity_id
_entity_poly.type
_entity_poly.pdbx_seq_one_letter_code
_entity_poly.pdbx_strand_id
1 'polypeptide(L)'
;MEIDRSNDTQSGIEEGEVEDSREGQMLYSGAVKKSLLQTQERKFKETDMQWAEHVIEKMVRDLKDPFVEKEWHYRQILEALKNEELLYRLIIYKLCTTPTVHEMPKAIQLKFKHQDRNFFRTFTRNTKIIPAHQLEIEAMINKAIQNYKGKHSITVTNKEIRDQINNKVRQKLAIQHITNSRFKKNSQEITKVINYCIGFMKLSDGLQGDALWKTANKAIQDTLLPLPEKPENILENVRELLLFEIPIKNKDNLRAILAALRKVYTLAQLSDKYFTKLELLPENSWKVCEEVKGLFSIIERKDLRKVYGYIQQQAEFYKQKEDLPESYFRLLEKKKPLLLMPQELDRKYKEMFPIDLARFNKSIKEISDILRKTYFFKFIPNDFLIQKPRLPRDVKKIITQSKYSFLIEDKEEAVAFIKEISARYNSTILYQVI
;
A
#
# COMPACT_ATOMS: atom_id res chain seq x y z
N MET A 1 63.03 5.31 9.62
CA MET A 1 63.07 3.83 9.62
C MET A 1 61.86 3.35 8.86
N GLU A 2 62.07 3.06 7.58
CA GLU A 2 61.23 2.16 6.81
C GLU A 2 61.22 0.77 7.46
N ILE A 3 60.12 0.02 7.30
CA ILE A 3 60.09 -1.37 6.84
C ILE A 3 58.62 -1.77 6.60
N ASP A 4 58.36 -2.02 5.32
CA ASP A 4 57.53 -3.04 4.67
C ASP A 4 56.10 -3.41 5.07
N ARG A 5 55.23 -3.17 4.06
CA ARG A 5 54.46 -4.16 3.27
C ARG A 5 53.89 -5.38 4.00
N SER A 6 52.56 -5.45 3.97
CA SER A 6 51.86 -6.62 3.43
C SER A 6 50.51 -6.20 2.85
N ASN A 7 50.39 -6.40 1.55
CA ASN A 7 49.17 -6.31 0.75
C ASN A 7 48.21 -7.43 1.15
N ASP A 8 46.92 -7.13 1.30
CA ASP A 8 45.87 -8.10 1.08
C ASP A 8 44.81 -7.51 0.14
N THR A 9 44.78 -8.09 -1.06
CA THR A 9 43.87 -7.78 -2.14
C THR A 9 42.62 -8.63 -1.95
N GLN A 10 41.53 -8.06 -1.45
CA GLN A 10 40.23 -8.70 -1.52
C GLN A 10 39.65 -8.54 -2.93
N SER A 11 39.71 -9.63 -3.71
CA SER A 11 38.96 -9.81 -4.94
C SER A 11 37.47 -9.90 -4.60
N GLY A 12 36.74 -8.82 -4.84
CA GLY A 12 35.28 -8.85 -4.90
C GLY A 12 34.85 -9.68 -6.11
N ILE A 13 34.36 -10.89 -5.85
CA ILE A 13 33.52 -11.63 -6.80
C ILE A 13 32.17 -10.92 -6.75
N GLU A 14 31.91 -10.09 -7.76
CA GLU A 14 30.55 -9.64 -8.08
C GLU A 14 29.76 -10.88 -8.51
N GLU A 15 29.03 -11.46 -7.56
CA GLU A 15 27.88 -12.30 -7.85
C GLU A 15 26.84 -11.41 -8.51
N GLY A 16 26.91 -11.32 -9.84
CA GLY A 16 25.81 -10.83 -10.64
C GLY A 16 24.61 -11.71 -10.38
N GLU A 17 23.66 -11.21 -9.58
CA GLU A 17 22.29 -11.69 -9.57
C GLU A 17 21.71 -11.50 -10.97
N VAL A 18 21.94 -12.51 -11.81
CA VAL A 18 21.15 -12.71 -13.01
C VAL A 18 19.76 -13.04 -12.51
N GLU A 19 18.86 -12.06 -12.64
CA GLU A 19 17.42 -12.21 -12.49
C GLU A 19 16.93 -13.20 -13.56
N ASP A 20 17.16 -14.47 -13.26
CA ASP A 20 16.72 -15.63 -14.01
C ASP A 20 15.20 -15.59 -13.96
N SER A 21 14.58 -15.06 -15.02
CA SER A 21 13.15 -15.18 -15.29
C SER A 21 12.82 -16.66 -15.48
N ARG A 22 12.73 -17.36 -14.34
CA ARG A 22 12.46 -18.78 -14.20
C ARG A 22 11.01 -19.05 -14.58
N GLU A 23 10.78 -19.28 -15.87
CA GLU A 23 9.73 -20.19 -16.33
C GLU A 23 10.14 -21.66 -16.11
N GLY A 24 10.81 -21.96 -14.99
CA GLY A 24 10.85 -23.31 -14.47
C GLY A 24 9.43 -23.73 -14.12
N GLN A 25 9.09 -25.02 -14.31
CA GLN A 25 7.78 -25.54 -13.92
C GLN A 25 7.53 -25.22 -12.45
N MET A 26 6.69 -24.21 -12.19
CA MET A 26 6.32 -23.81 -10.84
C MET A 26 5.56 -25.00 -10.23
N LEU A 27 6.21 -25.66 -9.26
CA LEU A 27 5.57 -26.72 -8.50
C LEU A 27 4.43 -26.12 -7.69
N TYR A 28 3.38 -26.92 -7.47
CA TYR A 28 2.24 -26.51 -6.66
C TYR A 28 2.69 -26.00 -5.28
N SER A 29 3.51 -26.77 -4.56
CA SER A 29 4.08 -26.35 -3.28
C SER A 29 4.95 -25.08 -3.38
N GLY A 30 5.59 -24.84 -4.53
CA GLY A 30 6.33 -23.61 -4.81
C GLY A 30 5.40 -22.42 -5.07
N ALA A 31 4.26 -22.63 -5.72
CA ALA A 31 3.25 -21.60 -5.94
C ALA A 31 2.59 -21.15 -4.64
N VAL A 32 2.19 -22.11 -3.82
CA VAL A 32 1.58 -21.84 -2.51
C VAL A 32 2.56 -21.14 -1.58
N LYS A 33 3.80 -21.63 -1.46
CA LYS A 33 4.84 -20.98 -0.64
C LYS A 33 5.17 -19.56 -1.09
N LYS A 34 5.33 -19.32 -2.40
CA LYS A 34 5.58 -17.97 -2.93
C LYS A 34 4.41 -17.03 -2.67
N SER A 35 3.19 -17.55 -2.70
CA SER A 35 1.98 -16.78 -2.43
C SER A 35 1.78 -16.43 -0.95
N LEU A 36 2.16 -17.33 -0.03
CA LEU A 36 2.19 -17.08 1.41
C LEU A 36 3.19 -15.97 1.79
N LEU A 37 4.35 -15.94 1.13
CA LEU A 37 5.34 -14.87 1.33
C LEU A 37 4.85 -13.51 0.81
N GLN A 38 4.14 -13.47 -0.33
CA GLN A 38 3.51 -12.24 -0.82
C GLN A 38 2.41 -11.70 0.11
N THR A 39 1.82 -12.54 0.96
CA THR A 39 0.83 -12.10 1.97
C THR A 39 1.46 -11.21 3.04
N GLN A 40 2.75 -11.37 3.34
CA GLN A 40 3.44 -10.54 4.33
C GLN A 40 3.83 -9.14 3.81
N GLU A 41 4.00 -8.98 2.50
CA GLU A 41 4.57 -7.75 1.90
C GLU A 41 3.56 -6.75 1.35
N ARG A 42 2.25 -7.01 1.40
CA ARG A 42 1.26 -6.03 0.93
C ARG A 42 1.28 -4.76 1.81
N LYS A 43 1.92 -3.72 1.28
CA LYS A 43 1.73 -2.32 1.70
C LYS A 43 0.23 -1.99 1.62
N PHE A 44 -0.38 -1.82 2.79
CA PHE A 44 -1.80 -1.50 2.94
C PHE A 44 -2.12 -0.16 2.26
N LYS A 45 -3.30 -0.09 1.65
CA LYS A 45 -3.75 1.11 0.91
C LYS A 45 -4.22 2.17 1.89
N GLU A 46 -3.83 3.41 1.63
CA GLU A 46 -4.20 4.64 2.36
C GLU A 46 -5.73 4.82 2.49
N THR A 47 -6.50 4.18 1.61
CA THR A 47 -7.97 4.14 1.61
C THR A 47 -8.60 3.57 2.88
N ASP A 48 -7.95 2.59 3.53
CA ASP A 48 -8.54 1.93 4.71
C ASP A 48 -8.55 2.87 5.93
N MET A 49 -7.59 3.81 6.00
CA MET A 49 -7.51 4.81 7.07
C MET A 49 -8.50 5.95 6.88
N GLN A 50 -8.70 6.40 5.63
CA GLN A 50 -9.63 7.50 5.31
C GLN A 50 -11.06 7.16 5.74
N TRP A 51 -11.44 5.90 5.64
CA TRP A 51 -12.77 5.49 6.02
C TRP A 51 -13.01 5.52 7.54
N ALA A 52 -12.02 5.15 8.34
CA ALA A 52 -12.13 5.27 9.80
C ALA A 52 -12.38 6.73 10.24
N GLU A 53 -11.92 7.71 9.46
CA GLU A 53 -12.24 9.12 9.68
C GLU A 53 -13.71 9.45 9.35
N HIS A 54 -14.26 8.85 8.30
CA HIS A 54 -15.67 9.02 7.93
C HIS A 54 -16.64 8.53 9.02
N VAL A 55 -16.31 7.40 9.67
CA VAL A 55 -17.08 6.89 10.82
C VAL A 55 -17.14 7.94 11.94
N ILE A 56 -15.99 8.53 12.30
CA ILE A 56 -15.93 9.61 13.31
C ILE A 56 -16.76 10.81 12.87
N GLU A 57 -16.69 11.19 11.59
CA GLU A 57 -17.44 12.34 11.09
C GLU A 57 -18.95 12.17 11.25
N LYS A 58 -19.50 11.00 10.89
CA LYS A 58 -20.93 10.71 11.03
C LYS A 58 -21.35 10.63 12.50
N MET A 59 -20.61 9.90 13.34
CA MET A 59 -20.94 9.81 14.79
C MET A 59 -20.98 11.17 15.48
N VAL A 60 -20.16 12.11 15.04
CA VAL A 60 -20.16 13.45 15.63
C VAL A 60 -21.29 14.34 15.09
N ARG A 61 -21.85 14.06 13.90
CA ARG A 61 -23.08 14.75 13.47
C ARG A 61 -24.25 14.43 14.41
N ASP A 62 -24.17 13.30 15.11
CA ASP A 62 -25.17 12.87 16.08
C ASP A 62 -25.00 13.54 17.46
N LEU A 63 -23.93 14.33 17.69
CA LEU A 63 -23.81 15.12 18.92
C LEU A 63 -24.87 16.23 18.93
N LYS A 64 -25.73 16.21 19.95
CA LYS A 64 -26.86 17.13 20.09
C LYS A 64 -26.59 18.29 21.04
N ASP A 65 -25.62 18.12 21.95
CA ASP A 65 -25.44 19.08 23.03
C ASP A 65 -24.62 20.28 22.56
N PRO A 66 -25.17 21.51 22.66
CA PRO A 66 -24.42 22.73 22.38
C PRO A 66 -23.38 22.98 23.46
N PHE A 67 -22.26 23.58 23.09
CA PHE A 67 -21.28 24.07 24.06
C PHE A 67 -21.90 25.13 24.97
N VAL A 68 -21.89 24.89 26.28
CA VAL A 68 -22.52 25.75 27.29
C VAL A 68 -21.49 26.74 27.85
N GLU A 69 -21.57 27.99 27.40
CA GLU A 69 -20.66 29.07 27.86
C GLU A 69 -20.74 29.35 29.37
N LYS A 70 -21.88 29.01 30.01
CA LYS A 70 -22.04 29.17 31.46
C LYS A 70 -21.13 28.23 32.25
N GLU A 71 -20.93 27.01 31.74
CA GLU A 71 -20.10 25.99 32.39
C GLU A 71 -18.62 26.17 32.10
N TRP A 72 -18.29 26.72 30.92
CA TRP A 72 -16.92 26.98 30.49
C TRP A 72 -16.73 28.45 30.13
N HIS A 73 -16.65 29.29 31.16
CA HIS A 73 -16.39 30.71 30.95
C HIS A 73 -14.88 30.97 30.72
N TYR A 74 -14.56 32.15 30.14
CA TYR A 74 -13.20 32.52 29.74
C TYR A 74 -12.11 32.24 30.79
N ARG A 75 -12.40 32.48 32.08
CA ARG A 75 -11.44 32.27 33.17
C ARG A 75 -11.16 30.80 33.41
N GLN A 76 -12.18 29.94 33.43
CA GLN A 76 -12.01 28.49 33.58
C GLN A 76 -11.23 27.88 32.44
N ILE A 77 -11.46 28.33 31.19
CA ILE A 77 -10.69 27.83 30.04
C ILE A 77 -9.21 28.21 30.18
N LEU A 78 -8.91 29.44 30.61
CA LEU A 78 -7.52 29.85 30.86
C LEU A 78 -6.86 29.02 31.98
N GLU A 79 -7.60 28.71 33.03
CA GLU A 79 -7.12 27.89 34.14
C GLU A 79 -6.91 26.44 33.71
N ALA A 80 -7.82 25.90 32.88
CA ALA A 80 -7.69 24.59 32.27
C ALA A 80 -6.41 24.46 31.45
N LEU A 81 -5.99 25.51 30.73
CA LEU A 81 -4.74 25.47 29.97
C LEU A 81 -3.47 25.43 30.84
N LYS A 82 -3.60 25.65 32.16
CA LYS A 82 -2.50 25.58 33.14
C LYS A 82 -2.58 24.34 34.04
N ASN A 83 -3.74 23.71 34.17
CA ASN A 83 -3.99 22.62 35.11
C ASN A 83 -4.43 21.35 34.36
N GLU A 84 -3.74 20.23 34.62
CA GLU A 84 -3.91 18.99 33.87
C GLU A 84 -5.32 18.40 34.02
N GLU A 85 -5.86 18.46 35.22
CA GLU A 85 -7.17 17.89 35.54
C GLU A 85 -8.31 18.70 34.90
N LEU A 86 -8.22 20.03 34.96
CA LEU A 86 -9.18 20.90 34.31
C LEU A 86 -9.09 20.80 32.79
N LEU A 87 -7.88 20.63 32.24
CA LEU A 87 -7.70 20.40 30.81
C LEU A 87 -8.33 19.10 30.35
N TYR A 88 -8.13 18.02 31.11
CA TYR A 88 -8.76 16.74 30.87
C TYR A 88 -10.29 16.88 30.79
N ARG A 89 -10.90 17.58 31.76
CA ARG A 89 -12.35 17.86 31.76
C ARG A 89 -12.78 18.67 30.54
N LEU A 90 -12.00 19.70 30.17
CA LEU A 90 -12.28 20.53 28.99
C LEU A 90 -12.24 19.70 27.70
N ILE A 91 -11.25 18.83 27.55
CA ILE A 91 -11.11 17.98 26.35
C ILE A 91 -12.28 17.00 26.24
N ILE A 92 -12.66 16.33 27.34
CA ILE A 92 -13.83 15.45 27.36
C ILE A 92 -15.08 16.22 26.94
N TYR A 93 -15.31 17.37 27.57
CA TYR A 93 -16.45 18.22 27.26
C TYR A 93 -16.49 18.61 25.77
N LYS A 94 -15.34 18.99 25.20
CA LYS A 94 -15.20 19.35 23.79
C LYS A 94 -15.33 18.18 22.82
N LEU A 95 -15.03 16.95 23.25
CA LEU A 95 -15.25 15.73 22.45
C LEU A 95 -16.73 15.33 22.39
N CYS A 96 -17.54 15.77 23.35
CA CYS A 96 -18.97 15.43 23.47
C CYS A 96 -19.93 16.57 23.09
N THR A 97 -19.43 17.79 22.85
CA THR A 97 -20.27 18.95 22.51
C THR A 97 -20.06 19.43 21.07
N THR A 98 -21.10 20.04 20.51
CA THR A 98 -21.01 20.72 19.22
C THR A 98 -20.21 22.03 19.36
N PRO A 99 -19.38 22.41 18.36
CA PRO A 99 -18.60 23.64 18.45
C PRO A 99 -19.48 24.88 18.50
N THR A 100 -19.00 25.93 19.18
CA THR A 100 -19.65 27.24 19.17
C THR A 100 -19.52 27.91 17.81
N VAL A 101 -20.42 28.85 17.53
CA VAL A 101 -20.38 29.72 16.34
C VAL A 101 -20.04 31.15 16.79
N HIS A 102 -18.95 31.33 17.51
CA HIS A 102 -18.50 32.70 17.80
C HIS A 102 -18.01 33.35 16.52
N GLU A 103 -18.47 34.57 16.26
CA GLU A 103 -17.94 35.37 15.16
C GLU A 103 -16.47 35.69 15.40
N MET A 104 -15.64 35.25 14.46
CA MET A 104 -14.21 35.56 14.40
C MET A 104 -13.94 36.26 13.07
N PRO A 105 -13.13 37.33 13.05
CA PRO A 105 -12.74 37.96 11.79
C PRO A 105 -12.10 36.96 10.82
N LYS A 106 -12.46 37.04 9.53
CA LYS A 106 -12.18 36.00 8.54
C LYS A 106 -10.68 35.78 8.33
N ALA A 107 -9.89 36.85 8.26
CA ALA A 107 -8.45 36.71 8.03
C ALA A 107 -7.76 36.12 9.26
N ILE A 108 -8.16 36.51 10.47
CA ILE A 108 -7.69 35.88 11.72
C ILE A 108 -8.08 34.40 11.75
N GLN A 109 -9.35 34.06 11.48
CA GLN A 109 -9.82 32.68 11.48
C GLN A 109 -9.02 31.79 10.52
N LEU A 110 -8.69 32.30 9.34
CA LEU A 110 -7.87 31.58 8.36
C LEU A 110 -6.47 31.28 8.91
N LYS A 111 -5.84 32.23 9.60
CA LYS A 111 -4.53 32.03 10.24
C LYS A 111 -4.57 30.96 11.34
N PHE A 112 -5.63 30.96 12.15
CA PHE A 112 -5.85 29.93 13.16
C PHE A 112 -6.10 28.55 12.53
N LYS A 113 -6.90 28.46 11.46
CA LYS A 113 -7.15 27.22 10.72
C LYS A 113 -5.86 26.58 10.22
N HIS A 114 -4.89 27.38 9.79
CA HIS A 114 -3.58 26.93 9.33
C HIS A 114 -2.49 26.91 10.43
N GLN A 115 -2.84 27.21 11.68
CA GLN A 115 -1.92 27.25 12.82
C GLN A 115 -0.64 28.07 12.55
N ASP A 116 -0.81 29.25 11.93
CA ASP A 116 0.31 30.08 11.47
C ASP A 116 1.14 30.60 12.65
N ARG A 117 2.34 30.03 12.84
CA ARG A 117 3.30 30.42 13.88
C ARG A 117 3.93 31.79 13.64
N ASN A 118 3.85 32.30 12.42
CA ASN A 118 4.38 33.61 12.03
C ASN A 118 3.32 34.71 12.07
N PHE A 119 2.14 34.47 12.66
CA PHE A 119 1.00 35.41 12.72
C PHE A 119 1.42 36.87 12.96
N PHE A 120 2.18 37.12 14.03
CA PHE A 120 2.64 38.46 14.41
C PHE A 120 3.93 38.90 13.70
N ARG A 121 4.70 37.96 13.14
CA ARG A 121 5.96 38.28 12.44
C ARG A 121 5.71 38.94 11.09
N THR A 122 4.56 38.68 10.48
CA THR A 122 4.18 39.32 9.20
C THR A 122 3.64 40.74 9.39
N PHE A 123 3.61 41.27 10.62
CA PHE A 123 3.08 42.62 10.85
C PHE A 123 4.05 43.65 10.30
N THR A 124 3.50 44.69 9.68
CA THR A 124 4.26 45.76 9.04
C THR A 124 3.73 47.13 9.46
N ARG A 125 4.63 48.12 9.46
CA ARG A 125 4.28 49.53 9.66
C ARG A 125 3.97 50.26 8.36
N ASN A 126 4.23 49.62 7.22
CA ASN A 126 4.00 50.23 5.92
C ASN A 126 2.50 50.14 5.57
N THR A 127 1.83 51.30 5.56
CA THR A 127 0.39 51.43 5.31
C THR A 127 -0.08 50.88 3.97
N LYS A 128 0.81 50.77 2.98
CA LYS A 128 0.49 50.24 1.64
C LYS A 128 0.38 48.71 1.58
N ILE A 129 0.96 47.99 2.55
CA ILE A 129 1.10 46.53 2.52
C ILE A 129 0.62 45.86 3.81
N ILE A 130 -0.27 46.50 4.56
CA ILE A 130 -0.78 45.95 5.83
C ILE A 130 -1.59 44.67 5.54
N PRO A 131 -1.22 43.52 6.12
CA PRO A 131 -2.01 42.30 5.99
C PRO A 131 -3.41 42.43 6.60
N ALA A 132 -4.39 41.76 6.01
CA ALA A 132 -5.78 41.82 6.48
C ALA A 132 -5.94 41.39 7.95
N HIS A 133 -5.23 40.36 8.41
CA HIS A 133 -5.30 39.89 9.80
C HIS A 133 -4.68 40.89 10.79
N GLN A 134 -3.75 41.73 10.35
CA GLN A 134 -3.22 42.85 11.15
C GLN A 134 -4.28 43.95 11.32
N LEU A 135 -4.97 44.33 10.24
CA LEU A 135 -6.06 45.31 10.31
C LEU A 135 -7.18 44.85 11.25
N GLU A 136 -7.60 43.58 11.11
CA GLU A 136 -8.65 43.00 11.96
C GLU A 136 -8.27 43.00 13.44
N ILE A 137 -7.04 42.60 13.80
CA ILE A 137 -6.63 42.56 15.21
C ILE A 137 -6.46 43.97 15.80
N GLU A 138 -5.92 44.92 15.02
CA GLU A 138 -5.74 46.30 15.47
C GLU A 138 -7.10 46.97 15.69
N ALA A 139 -8.08 46.71 14.81
CA ALA A 139 -9.45 47.17 15.01
C ALA A 139 -10.07 46.61 16.31
N MET A 140 -9.86 45.32 16.60
CA MET A 140 -10.32 44.72 17.86
C MET A 140 -9.64 45.33 19.09
N ILE A 141 -8.33 45.55 19.05
CA ILE A 141 -7.57 46.19 20.13
C ILE A 141 -8.04 47.62 20.33
N ASN A 142 -8.20 48.40 19.26
CA ASN A 142 -8.67 49.78 19.33
C ASN A 142 -10.08 49.86 19.91
N LYS A 143 -11.00 48.98 19.49
CA LYS A 143 -12.34 48.87 20.08
C LYS A 143 -12.29 48.56 21.58
N ALA A 144 -11.43 47.64 22.00
CA ALA A 144 -11.25 47.31 23.41
C ALA A 144 -10.67 48.49 24.23
N ILE A 145 -9.72 49.24 23.65
CA ILE A 145 -9.18 50.46 24.26
C ILE A 145 -10.27 51.53 24.43
N GLN A 146 -11.10 51.76 23.42
CA GLN A 146 -12.18 52.76 23.51
C GLN A 146 -13.22 52.37 24.57
N ASN A 147 -13.59 51.08 24.63
CA ASN A 147 -14.49 50.59 25.67
C ASN A 147 -13.90 50.76 27.08
N TYR A 148 -12.59 50.54 27.24
CA TYR A 148 -11.91 50.77 28.52
C TYR A 148 -11.91 52.25 28.90
N LYS A 149 -11.58 53.14 27.94
CA LYS A 149 -11.61 54.60 28.14
C LYS A 149 -12.98 55.09 28.59
N GLY A 150 -14.05 54.63 27.91
CA GLY A 150 -15.42 54.99 28.25
C GLY A 150 -15.85 54.47 29.64
N LYS A 151 -15.47 53.24 30.00
CA LYS A 151 -15.82 52.65 31.31
C LYS A 151 -15.13 53.33 32.50
N HIS A 152 -13.91 53.83 32.29
CA HIS A 152 -13.10 54.45 33.34
C HIS A 152 -13.02 55.98 33.25
N SER A 153 -13.76 56.60 32.31
CA SER A 153 -13.74 58.05 32.04
C SER A 153 -12.34 58.64 31.85
N ILE A 154 -11.45 57.91 31.19
CA ILE A 154 -10.06 58.34 30.94
C ILE A 154 -9.83 58.69 29.47
N THR A 155 -9.07 59.74 29.20
CA THR A 155 -8.76 60.19 27.83
C THR A 155 -7.55 59.47 27.24
N VAL A 156 -6.55 59.14 28.07
CA VAL A 156 -5.27 58.56 27.66
C VAL A 156 -5.03 57.24 28.41
N THR A 157 -4.53 56.23 27.69
CA THR A 157 -4.12 54.94 28.26
C THR A 157 -2.60 54.84 28.27
N ASN A 158 -2.01 54.42 29.40
CA ASN A 158 -0.59 54.13 29.49
C ASN A 158 -0.23 52.86 28.69
N LYS A 159 1.07 52.63 28.48
CA LYS A 159 1.57 51.46 27.75
C LYS A 159 1.15 50.15 28.42
N GLU A 160 1.22 50.08 29.74
CA GLU A 160 0.90 48.87 30.50
C GLU A 160 -0.56 48.43 30.32
N ILE A 161 -1.52 49.35 30.41
CA ILE A 161 -2.94 49.07 30.15
C ILE A 161 -3.13 48.60 28.71
N ARG A 162 -2.43 49.21 27.73
CA ARG A 162 -2.51 48.75 26.33
C ARG A 162 -1.97 47.34 26.16
N ASP A 163 -0.86 47.00 26.82
CA ASP A 163 -0.28 45.66 26.79
C ASP A 163 -1.21 44.64 27.46
N GLN A 164 -1.84 44.99 28.58
CA GLN A 164 -2.86 44.16 29.23
C GLN A 164 -4.09 43.95 28.34
N ILE A 165 -4.58 44.99 27.68
CA ILE A 165 -5.71 44.90 26.73
C ILE A 165 -5.33 44.01 25.55
N ASN A 166 -4.16 44.20 24.95
CA ASN A 166 -3.65 43.37 23.87
C ASN A 166 -3.58 41.89 24.29
N ASN A 167 -3.05 41.61 25.48
CA ASN A 167 -3.01 40.25 26.01
C ASN A 167 -4.41 39.65 26.17
N LYS A 168 -5.37 40.40 26.74
CA LYS A 168 -6.76 39.94 26.88
C LYS A 168 -7.45 39.70 25.53
N VAL A 169 -7.17 40.52 24.51
CA VAL A 169 -7.69 40.30 23.14
C VAL A 169 -7.12 39.01 22.54
N ARG A 170 -5.83 38.74 22.73
CA ARG A 170 -5.19 37.49 22.28
C ARG A 170 -5.79 36.27 22.96
N GLN A 171 -5.96 36.34 24.28
CA GLN A 171 -6.61 35.29 25.08
C GLN A 171 -8.04 35.03 24.59
N LYS A 172 -8.82 36.09 24.39
CA LYS A 172 -10.18 35.99 23.87
C LYS A 172 -10.21 35.27 22.51
N LEU A 173 -9.36 35.67 21.56
CA LEU A 173 -9.31 35.05 20.23
C LEU A 173 -8.92 33.57 20.28
N ALA A 174 -7.91 33.22 21.08
CA ALA A 174 -7.48 31.84 21.22
C ALA A 174 -8.56 30.96 21.88
N ILE A 175 -9.23 31.48 22.91
CA ILE A 175 -10.35 30.77 23.56
C ILE A 175 -11.51 30.60 22.59
N GLN A 176 -11.90 31.65 21.87
CA GLN A 176 -12.92 31.55 20.82
C GLN A 176 -12.54 30.53 19.74
N HIS A 177 -11.26 30.44 19.38
CA HIS A 177 -10.80 29.40 18.47
C HIS A 177 -10.93 28.01 19.08
N ILE A 178 -10.55 27.80 20.34
CA ILE A 178 -10.70 26.50 21.03
C ILE A 178 -12.19 26.09 21.10
N THR A 179 -13.07 27.02 21.47
CA THR A 179 -14.51 26.73 21.60
C THR A 179 -15.17 26.51 20.25
N ASN A 180 -14.79 27.26 19.20
CA ASN A 180 -15.24 27.05 17.82
C ASN A 180 -14.59 25.84 17.16
N SER A 181 -13.45 25.37 17.66
CA SER A 181 -12.76 24.22 17.10
C SER A 181 -13.46 22.93 17.49
N ARG A 182 -13.45 21.99 16.57
CA ARG A 182 -13.92 20.64 16.81
C ARG A 182 -12.72 19.75 17.12
N PHE A 183 -12.70 19.15 18.31
CA PHE A 183 -11.66 18.17 18.64
C PHE A 183 -12.01 16.85 17.98
N LYS A 184 -11.12 16.39 17.09
CA LYS A 184 -11.17 15.02 16.58
C LYS A 184 -10.60 14.09 17.66
N LYS A 185 -10.98 12.81 17.65
CA LYS A 185 -10.36 11.76 18.49
C LYS A 185 -8.94 11.41 17.99
N ASN A 186 -8.07 12.42 18.00
CA ASN A 186 -6.66 12.37 17.64
C ASN A 186 -5.91 13.29 18.60
N SER A 187 -5.17 12.69 19.53
CA SER A 187 -4.43 13.44 20.55
C SER A 187 -3.40 14.38 19.95
N GLN A 188 -2.72 14.00 18.86
CA GLN A 188 -1.73 14.86 18.23
C GLN A 188 -2.34 16.14 17.67
N GLU A 189 -3.52 16.06 17.06
CA GLU A 189 -4.23 17.24 16.55
C GLU A 189 -4.72 18.14 17.68
N ILE A 190 -5.32 17.56 18.73
CA ILE A 190 -5.75 18.30 19.92
C ILE A 190 -4.55 19.03 20.55
N THR A 191 -3.45 18.30 20.78
CA THR A 191 -2.21 18.84 21.32
C THR A 191 -1.64 19.95 20.44
N LYS A 192 -1.65 19.81 19.12
CA LYS A 192 -1.19 20.86 18.18
C LYS A 192 -2.04 22.13 18.30
N VAL A 193 -3.37 22.01 18.30
CA VAL A 193 -4.30 23.15 18.43
C VAL A 193 -4.11 23.85 19.76
N ILE A 194 -4.03 23.10 20.86
CA ILE A 194 -3.87 23.67 22.21
C ILE A 194 -2.51 24.36 22.36
N ASN A 195 -1.42 23.71 21.93
CA ASN A 195 -0.08 24.31 21.96
C ASN A 195 0.00 25.60 21.13
N TYR A 196 -0.64 25.61 19.96
CA TYR A 196 -0.73 26.80 19.13
C TYR A 196 -1.43 27.95 19.88
N CYS A 197 -2.55 27.66 20.53
CA CYS A 197 -3.30 28.65 21.31
C CYS A 197 -2.50 29.16 22.51
N ILE A 198 -1.85 28.28 23.28
CA ILE A 198 -0.97 28.62 24.41
C ILE A 198 0.15 29.57 23.95
N GLY A 199 0.81 29.25 22.84
CA GLY A 199 1.85 30.09 22.24
C GLY A 199 1.31 31.44 21.76
N PHE A 200 0.14 31.47 21.12
CA PHE A 200 -0.51 32.71 20.66
C PHE A 200 -0.84 33.65 21.82
N MET A 201 -1.31 33.10 22.94
CA MET A 201 -1.62 33.84 24.17
C MET A 201 -0.38 34.24 24.98
N LYS A 202 0.81 33.69 24.66
CA LYS A 202 2.04 33.83 25.45
C LYS A 202 1.86 33.42 26.93
N LEU A 203 1.17 32.31 27.17
CA LEU A 203 1.06 31.75 28.52
C LEU A 203 2.37 31.04 28.87
N SER A 204 3.17 31.62 29.77
CA SER A 204 4.44 31.05 30.25
C SER A 204 4.24 29.73 30.98
N ASP A 205 3.15 29.60 31.73
CA ASP A 205 2.87 28.46 32.61
C ASP A 205 1.84 27.50 31.99
N GLY A 206 1.66 27.55 30.67
CA GLY A 206 0.74 26.67 29.96
C GLY A 206 1.27 25.23 29.90
N LEU A 207 0.38 24.25 29.98
CA LEU A 207 0.73 22.84 29.78
C LEU A 207 1.23 22.61 28.35
N GLN A 208 2.42 22.02 28.21
CA GLN A 208 3.05 21.78 26.91
C GLN A 208 3.64 20.37 26.82
N GLY A 209 3.93 19.95 25.59
CA GLY A 209 4.65 18.70 25.31
C GLY A 209 3.91 17.43 25.77
N ASP A 210 4.63 16.55 26.45
CA ASP A 210 4.17 15.19 26.79
C ASP A 210 3.01 15.18 27.77
N ALA A 211 2.96 16.08 28.75
CA ALA A 211 1.86 16.16 29.72
C ALA A 211 0.53 16.43 29.00
N LEU A 212 0.53 17.38 28.06
CA LEU A 212 -0.62 17.71 27.24
C LEU A 212 -1.07 16.51 26.37
N TRP A 213 -0.12 15.81 25.76
CA TRP A 213 -0.42 14.63 24.95
C TRP A 213 -1.01 13.47 25.77
N LYS A 214 -0.43 13.19 26.95
CA LYS A 214 -0.94 12.18 27.89
C LYS A 214 -2.36 12.52 28.34
N THR A 215 -2.61 13.77 28.70
CA THR A 215 -3.93 14.27 29.10
C THR A 215 -4.95 14.10 27.98
N ALA A 216 -4.60 14.49 26.75
CA ALA A 216 -5.48 14.36 25.59
C ALA A 216 -5.77 12.89 25.25
N ASN A 217 -4.77 12.01 25.32
CA ASN A 217 -4.97 10.57 25.13
C ASN A 217 -5.90 9.99 26.19
N LYS A 218 -5.66 10.32 27.46
CA LYS A 218 -6.49 9.85 28.58
C LYS A 218 -7.94 10.27 28.37
N ALA A 219 -8.18 11.56 28.09
CA ALA A 219 -9.51 12.08 27.77
C ALA A 219 -10.16 11.35 26.58
N ILE A 220 -9.42 11.06 25.51
CA ILE A 220 -9.96 10.29 24.39
C ILE A 220 -10.36 8.88 24.84
N GLN A 221 -9.48 8.14 25.56
CA GLN A 221 -9.77 6.78 26.02
C GLN A 221 -10.99 6.73 26.93
N ASP A 222 -11.13 7.69 27.84
CA ASP A 222 -12.25 7.75 28.78
C ASP A 222 -13.59 8.10 28.10
N THR A 223 -13.55 8.66 26.87
CA THR A 223 -14.75 8.88 26.03
C THR A 223 -15.08 7.70 25.10
N LEU A 224 -14.28 6.64 25.10
CA LEU A 224 -14.58 5.43 24.33
C LEU A 224 -15.53 4.53 25.12
N LEU A 225 -16.45 3.87 24.41
CA LEU A 225 -17.37 2.91 25.00
C LEU A 225 -16.68 1.57 25.25
N PRO A 226 -17.08 0.77 26.24
CA PRO A 226 -16.61 -0.61 26.33
C PRO A 226 -17.10 -1.40 25.10
N LEU A 227 -16.23 -2.20 24.48
CA LEU A 227 -16.64 -3.09 23.40
C LEU A 227 -17.64 -4.13 23.97
N PRO A 228 -18.83 -4.32 23.35
CA PRO A 228 -19.75 -5.36 23.79
C PRO A 228 -19.12 -6.75 23.67
N GLU A 229 -19.64 -7.74 24.41
CA GLU A 229 -19.14 -9.12 24.26
C GLU A 229 -19.60 -9.80 22.97
N LYS A 230 -20.76 -9.38 22.46
CA LYS A 230 -21.43 -9.98 21.33
C LYS A 230 -21.50 -8.97 20.18
N PRO A 231 -21.21 -9.42 18.95
CA PRO A 231 -21.23 -8.53 17.78
C PRO A 231 -22.59 -7.88 17.52
N GLU A 232 -23.69 -8.57 17.85
CA GLU A 232 -25.06 -8.09 17.67
C GLU A 232 -25.39 -6.89 18.57
N ASN A 233 -24.64 -6.70 19.66
CA ASN A 233 -24.85 -5.62 20.61
C ASN A 233 -24.10 -4.33 20.22
N ILE A 234 -23.38 -4.31 19.08
CA ILE A 234 -22.82 -3.07 18.55
C ILE A 234 -23.98 -2.15 18.16
N LEU A 235 -23.89 -0.88 18.56
CA LEU A 235 -24.89 0.13 18.22
C LEU A 235 -25.13 0.18 16.71
N GLU A 236 -26.40 0.18 16.29
CA GLU A 236 -26.77 0.08 14.87
C GLU A 236 -26.15 1.21 14.03
N ASN A 237 -26.07 2.43 14.56
CA ASN A 237 -25.42 3.56 13.89
C ASN A 237 -23.92 3.32 13.62
N VAL A 238 -23.23 2.57 14.50
CA VAL A 238 -21.84 2.14 14.27
C VAL A 238 -21.81 0.99 13.28
N ARG A 239 -22.75 0.05 13.37
CA ARG A 239 -22.83 -1.11 12.47
C ARG A 239 -23.05 -0.70 11.02
N GLU A 240 -24.00 0.18 10.76
CA GLU A 240 -24.25 0.79 9.44
C GLU A 240 -23.03 1.54 8.90
N LEU A 241 -22.21 2.06 9.81
CA LEU A 241 -21.01 2.77 9.46
C LEU A 241 -19.90 1.85 9.03
N LEU A 242 -19.93 0.56 9.39
CA LEU A 242 -18.91 -0.44 9.06
C LEU A 242 -19.06 -0.94 7.61
N LEU A 243 -17.97 -0.98 6.84
CA LEU A 243 -17.95 -1.47 5.45
C LEU A 243 -18.01 -3.00 5.36
N PHE A 244 -17.98 -3.65 6.51
CA PHE A 244 -17.79 -5.09 6.63
C PHE A 244 -18.88 -5.65 7.51
N GLU A 245 -19.33 -6.83 7.14
CA GLU A 245 -20.25 -7.58 7.96
C GLU A 245 -19.57 -8.02 9.26
N ILE A 246 -20.26 -7.80 10.38
CA ILE A 246 -19.95 -8.42 11.66
C ILE A 246 -21.01 -9.52 11.89
N PRO A 247 -20.61 -10.77 12.22
CA PRO A 247 -19.26 -11.23 12.59
C PRO A 247 -18.25 -11.28 11.42
N ILE A 248 -16.98 -11.05 11.74
CA ILE A 248 -15.86 -10.94 10.79
C ILE A 248 -15.64 -12.31 10.13
N LYS A 249 -15.79 -12.35 8.80
CA LYS A 249 -15.50 -13.53 7.98
C LYS A 249 -14.05 -13.53 7.49
N ASN A 250 -13.63 -12.42 6.89
CA ASN A 250 -12.31 -12.29 6.29
C ASN A 250 -11.31 -11.58 7.22
N LYS A 251 -10.18 -12.25 7.52
CA LYS A 251 -9.11 -11.70 8.36
C LYS A 251 -8.35 -10.55 7.70
N ASP A 252 -8.37 -10.43 6.38
CA ASP A 252 -7.68 -9.35 5.65
C ASP A 252 -8.26 -7.97 6.02
N ASN A 253 -9.57 -7.93 6.32
CA ASN A 253 -10.27 -6.72 6.75
C ASN A 253 -10.13 -6.44 8.26
N LEU A 254 -9.53 -7.35 9.03
CA LEU A 254 -9.44 -7.25 10.49
C LEU A 254 -8.80 -5.95 10.92
N ARG A 255 -7.72 -5.51 10.26
CA ARG A 255 -7.03 -4.27 10.63
C ARG A 255 -7.91 -3.04 10.43
N ALA A 256 -8.64 -2.95 9.31
CA ALA A 256 -9.55 -1.84 9.03
C ALA A 256 -10.72 -1.83 10.02
N ILE A 257 -11.30 -3.00 10.30
CA ILE A 257 -12.36 -3.16 11.29
C ILE A 257 -11.87 -2.75 12.68
N LEU A 258 -10.70 -3.24 13.11
CA LEU A 258 -10.10 -2.86 14.39
C LEU A 258 -9.77 -1.37 14.45
N ALA A 259 -9.31 -0.77 13.35
CA ALA A 259 -9.02 0.66 13.29
C ALA A 259 -10.29 1.49 13.52
N ALA A 260 -11.41 1.14 12.89
CA ALA A 260 -12.69 1.82 13.11
C ALA A 260 -13.29 1.54 14.49
N LEU A 261 -13.29 0.28 14.95
CA LEU A 261 -13.77 -0.07 16.28
C LEU A 261 -13.00 0.68 17.37
N ARG A 262 -11.67 0.81 17.26
CA ARG A 262 -10.84 1.57 18.21
C ARG A 262 -11.13 3.07 18.25
N LYS A 263 -11.87 3.63 17.29
CA LYS A 263 -12.32 5.04 17.35
C LYS A 263 -13.54 5.23 18.24
N VAL A 264 -14.30 4.16 18.46
CA VAL A 264 -15.57 4.18 19.18
C VAL A 264 -15.46 3.47 20.52
N TYR A 265 -14.79 2.33 20.52
CA TYR A 265 -14.70 1.40 21.63
C TYR A 265 -13.27 1.26 22.17
N THR A 266 -13.17 1.07 23.48
CA THR A 266 -11.95 0.61 24.14
C THR A 266 -11.75 -0.85 23.83
N LEU A 267 -10.62 -1.19 23.21
CA LEU A 267 -10.35 -2.55 22.74
C LEU A 267 -8.90 -2.96 23.04
N ALA A 268 -8.75 -3.87 24.00
CA ALA A 268 -7.49 -4.60 24.22
C ALA A 268 -7.39 -5.81 23.27
N GLN A 269 -8.41 -6.67 23.26
CA GLN A 269 -8.48 -7.88 22.45
C GLN A 269 -9.90 -8.14 21.96
N LEU A 270 -10.05 -8.57 20.70
CA LEU A 270 -11.34 -8.94 20.14
C LEU A 270 -11.69 -10.38 20.54
N SER A 271 -12.89 -10.60 21.06
CA SER A 271 -13.38 -11.92 21.44
C SER A 271 -13.57 -12.82 20.22
N ASP A 272 -13.37 -14.13 20.38
CA ASP A 272 -13.61 -15.14 19.32
C ASP A 272 -15.07 -15.12 18.82
N LYS A 273 -16.01 -14.59 19.63
CA LYS A 273 -17.42 -14.39 19.24
C LYS A 273 -17.58 -13.42 18.06
N TYR A 274 -16.63 -12.52 17.84
CA TYR A 274 -16.63 -11.58 16.72
C TYR A 274 -16.18 -12.20 15.41
N PHE A 275 -15.70 -13.44 15.42
CA PHE A 275 -15.27 -14.15 14.23
C PHE A 275 -16.30 -15.21 13.87
N THR A 276 -16.60 -15.29 12.58
CA THR A 276 -17.39 -16.41 12.07
C THR A 276 -16.59 -17.69 12.27
N LYS A 277 -17.17 -18.70 12.92
CA LYS A 277 -16.54 -20.02 13.03
C LYS A 277 -16.53 -20.66 11.63
N LEU A 278 -15.40 -20.52 10.94
CA LEU A 278 -15.21 -21.15 9.64
C LEU A 278 -14.95 -22.65 9.83
N GLU A 279 -15.57 -23.45 8.98
CA GLU A 279 -15.31 -24.89 8.91
C GLU A 279 -13.90 -25.16 8.38
N LEU A 280 -13.36 -26.33 8.68
CA LEU A 280 -12.10 -26.75 8.08
C LEU A 280 -12.32 -27.03 6.60
N LEU A 281 -11.33 -26.68 5.78
CA LEU A 281 -11.37 -27.01 4.37
C LEU A 281 -11.45 -28.55 4.21
N PRO A 282 -12.46 -29.09 3.49
CA PRO A 282 -12.55 -30.53 3.27
C PRO A 282 -11.34 -31.06 2.50
N GLU A 283 -10.93 -32.31 2.67
CA GLU A 283 -9.86 -32.90 1.84
C GLU A 283 -10.30 -33.11 0.37
N ASN A 284 -11.62 -33.18 0.16
CA ASN A 284 -12.23 -33.47 -1.13
C ASN A 284 -12.88 -32.21 -1.72
N SER A 285 -12.42 -31.80 -2.90
CA SER A 285 -12.86 -30.59 -3.61
C SER A 285 -14.36 -30.56 -3.97
N TRP A 286 -15.03 -31.71 -3.95
CA TRP A 286 -16.45 -31.86 -4.26
C TRP A 286 -17.36 -31.63 -3.04
N LYS A 287 -16.79 -31.60 -1.83
CA LYS A 287 -17.48 -31.24 -0.57
C LYS A 287 -17.40 -29.74 -0.27
N VAL A 288 -16.73 -28.96 -1.13
CA VAL A 288 -16.64 -27.50 -1.02
C VAL A 288 -17.97 -26.88 -1.46
N CYS A 289 -18.36 -25.77 -0.84
CA CYS A 289 -19.54 -25.01 -1.21
C CYS A 289 -19.49 -24.53 -2.67
N GLU A 290 -20.66 -24.33 -3.28
CA GLU A 290 -20.79 -24.11 -4.72
C GLU A 290 -20.07 -22.83 -5.18
N GLU A 291 -20.03 -21.80 -4.33
CA GLU A 291 -19.41 -20.50 -4.60
C GLU A 291 -17.89 -20.62 -4.84
N VAL A 292 -17.23 -21.54 -4.14
CA VAL A 292 -15.76 -21.72 -4.22
C VAL A 292 -15.40 -22.91 -5.12
N LYS A 293 -16.35 -23.81 -5.40
CA LYS A 293 -16.14 -25.00 -6.24
C LYS A 293 -15.61 -24.68 -7.64
N GLY A 294 -16.03 -23.55 -8.22
CA GLY A 294 -15.53 -23.07 -9.52
C GLY A 294 -14.06 -22.68 -9.52
N LEU A 295 -13.50 -22.26 -8.37
CA LEU A 295 -12.14 -21.75 -8.25
C LEU A 295 -11.07 -22.85 -8.36
N PHE A 296 -11.44 -24.10 -8.10
CA PHE A 296 -10.52 -25.25 -8.09
C PHE A 296 -10.42 -26.00 -9.42
N SER A 297 -11.08 -25.51 -10.47
CA SER A 297 -11.02 -26.13 -11.80
C SER A 297 -9.74 -25.74 -12.57
N ILE A 298 -8.58 -25.75 -11.90
CA ILE A 298 -7.29 -25.48 -12.55
C ILE A 298 -6.82 -26.75 -13.25
N ILE A 299 -6.91 -26.73 -14.58
CA ILE A 299 -6.45 -27.81 -15.46
C ILE A 299 -5.01 -27.55 -15.93
N GLU A 300 -4.73 -26.29 -16.28
CA GLU A 300 -3.44 -25.89 -16.82
C GLU A 300 -2.50 -25.33 -15.75
N ARG A 301 -1.21 -25.71 -15.82
CA ARG A 301 -0.20 -25.21 -14.87
C ARG A 301 0.05 -23.71 -14.94
N LYS A 302 -0.20 -23.08 -16.09
CA LYS A 302 -0.05 -21.62 -16.24
C LYS A 302 -1.02 -20.87 -15.31
N ASP A 303 -2.19 -21.46 -15.06
CA ASP A 303 -3.22 -20.92 -14.20
C ASP A 303 -2.93 -21.13 -12.71
N LEU A 304 -1.86 -21.85 -12.35
CA LEU A 304 -1.39 -21.94 -10.96
C LEU A 304 -1.02 -20.57 -10.38
N ARG A 305 -0.72 -19.57 -11.22
CA ARG A 305 -0.52 -18.18 -10.79
C ARG A 305 -1.78 -17.55 -10.19
N LYS A 306 -2.97 -18.05 -10.53
CA LYS A 306 -4.27 -17.57 -10.02
C LYS A 306 -4.67 -18.21 -8.68
N VAL A 307 -4.01 -19.30 -8.28
CA VAL A 307 -4.29 -20.03 -7.02
C VAL A 307 -4.31 -19.09 -5.83
N TYR A 308 -3.45 -18.08 -5.81
CA TYR A 308 -3.44 -17.10 -4.74
C TYR A 308 -4.76 -16.34 -4.60
N GLY A 309 -5.31 -15.84 -5.71
CA GLY A 309 -6.60 -15.15 -5.70
C GLY A 309 -7.73 -16.07 -5.23
N TYR A 310 -7.63 -17.36 -5.56
CA TYR A 310 -8.60 -18.36 -5.12
C TYR A 310 -8.47 -18.70 -3.64
N ILE A 311 -7.26 -18.78 -3.10
CA ILE A 311 -7.01 -18.93 -1.66
C ILE A 311 -7.63 -17.74 -0.90
N GLN A 312 -7.47 -16.52 -1.42
CA GLN A 312 -8.06 -15.33 -0.79
C GLN A 312 -9.59 -15.39 -0.76
N GLN A 313 -10.22 -15.79 -1.87
CA GLN A 313 -11.68 -15.95 -1.92
C GLN A 313 -12.18 -17.11 -1.05
N GLN A 314 -11.43 -18.20 -0.99
CA GLN A 314 -11.75 -19.36 -0.15
C GLN A 314 -11.63 -19.05 1.35
N ALA A 315 -10.68 -18.19 1.74
CA ALA A 315 -10.45 -17.81 3.14
C ALA A 315 -11.68 -17.14 3.79
N GLU A 316 -12.66 -16.70 2.99
CA GLU A 316 -13.94 -16.18 3.48
C GLU A 316 -14.87 -17.27 4.01
N PHE A 317 -14.69 -18.53 3.57
CA PHE A 317 -15.57 -19.65 3.85
C PHE A 317 -14.93 -20.72 4.73
N TYR A 318 -13.62 -20.93 4.59
CA TYR A 318 -12.92 -22.05 5.25
C TYR A 318 -11.68 -21.61 6.02
N LYS A 319 -11.45 -22.27 7.16
CA LYS A 319 -10.20 -22.16 7.92
C LYS A 319 -9.15 -23.05 7.27
N GLN A 320 -8.15 -22.44 6.66
CA GLN A 320 -7.00 -23.17 6.12
C GLN A 320 -6.04 -23.56 7.24
N LYS A 321 -5.74 -24.86 7.38
CA LYS A 321 -4.81 -25.39 8.38
C LYS A 321 -3.43 -25.71 7.80
N GLU A 322 -3.37 -26.06 6.51
CA GLU A 322 -2.19 -26.56 5.78
C GLU A 322 -2.24 -26.16 4.27
N ASP A 323 -1.26 -26.62 3.47
CA ASP A 323 -1.27 -26.52 2.00
C ASP A 323 -2.56 -27.14 1.43
N LEU A 324 -3.15 -26.59 0.35
CA LEU A 324 -4.33 -27.26 -0.23
C LEU A 324 -3.95 -28.65 -0.74
N PRO A 325 -4.82 -29.65 -0.57
CA PRO A 325 -4.59 -30.99 -1.10
C PRO A 325 -4.43 -30.97 -2.63
N GLU A 326 -3.58 -31.84 -3.17
CA GLU A 326 -3.40 -31.98 -4.63
C GLU A 326 -4.72 -32.35 -5.35
N SER A 327 -5.65 -32.99 -4.64
CA SER A 327 -7.01 -33.34 -5.13
C SER A 327 -7.85 -32.15 -5.56
N TYR A 328 -7.49 -30.94 -5.14
CA TYR A 328 -8.12 -29.70 -5.55
C TYR A 328 -7.70 -29.25 -6.94
N PHE A 329 -6.65 -29.83 -7.51
CA PHE A 329 -6.17 -29.44 -8.82
C PHE A 329 -6.24 -30.64 -9.76
N ARG A 330 -6.87 -30.44 -10.92
CA ARG A 330 -6.85 -31.42 -12.00
C ARG A 330 -5.67 -31.15 -12.92
N LEU A 331 -4.48 -31.03 -12.32
CA LEU A 331 -3.26 -30.79 -13.10
C LEU A 331 -2.97 -32.00 -13.96
N LEU A 332 -2.71 -31.75 -15.23
CA LEU A 332 -2.14 -32.77 -16.11
C LEU A 332 -0.83 -33.30 -15.51
N GLU A 333 -0.60 -34.58 -15.74
CA GLU A 333 0.62 -35.28 -15.31
C GLU A 333 1.88 -34.47 -15.67
N LYS A 334 2.90 -34.56 -14.81
CA LYS A 334 4.19 -33.93 -15.06
C LYS A 334 4.75 -34.49 -16.36
N LYS A 335 4.84 -33.64 -17.39
CA LYS A 335 5.63 -33.93 -18.59
C LYS A 335 7.05 -34.29 -18.15
N LYS A 336 7.57 -35.39 -18.68
CA LYS A 336 8.92 -35.86 -18.37
C LYS A 336 9.94 -34.85 -18.88
N PRO A 337 11.07 -34.60 -18.19
CA PRO A 337 12.13 -33.80 -18.79
C PRO A 337 12.59 -34.46 -20.10
N LEU A 338 12.87 -33.65 -21.13
CA LEU A 338 13.48 -34.19 -22.34
C LEU A 338 14.88 -34.70 -21.99
N LEU A 339 15.15 -35.96 -22.32
CA LEU A 339 16.45 -36.60 -22.06
C LEU A 339 17.52 -36.03 -22.99
N LEU A 340 18.79 -36.14 -22.59
CA LEU A 340 19.91 -35.60 -23.37
C LEU A 340 20.18 -36.44 -24.63
N MET A 341 19.79 -37.72 -24.63
CA MET A 341 20.08 -38.66 -25.70
C MET A 341 18.79 -39.10 -26.41
N PRO A 342 18.67 -38.95 -27.75
CA PRO A 342 17.48 -39.37 -28.50
C PRO A 342 17.13 -40.86 -28.35
N GLN A 343 18.14 -41.69 -28.08
CA GLN A 343 18.01 -43.14 -27.91
C GLN A 343 17.21 -43.51 -26.67
N GLU A 344 17.06 -42.61 -25.70
CA GLU A 344 16.35 -42.84 -24.45
C GLU A 344 14.88 -42.39 -24.50
N LEU A 345 14.44 -41.73 -25.58
CA LEU A 345 13.06 -41.32 -25.76
C LEU A 345 12.11 -42.52 -25.91
N ASP A 346 10.81 -42.29 -25.76
CA ASP A 346 9.81 -43.33 -26.05
C ASP A 346 9.94 -43.78 -27.52
N ARG A 347 9.71 -45.07 -27.79
CA ARG A 347 9.88 -45.67 -29.13
C ARG A 347 9.20 -44.87 -30.25
N LYS A 348 8.03 -44.29 -29.97
CA LYS A 348 7.24 -43.44 -30.90
C LYS A 348 7.96 -42.17 -31.36
N TYR A 349 8.96 -41.70 -30.61
CA TYR A 349 9.75 -40.52 -30.93
C TYR A 349 11.14 -40.85 -31.47
N LYS A 350 11.70 -42.02 -31.12
CA LYS A 350 13.06 -42.41 -31.56
C LYS A 350 13.22 -42.36 -33.09
N GLU A 351 12.18 -42.74 -33.82
CA GLU A 351 12.17 -42.75 -35.29
C GLU A 351 12.25 -41.34 -35.91
N MET A 352 11.95 -40.29 -35.13
CA MET A 352 12.08 -38.90 -35.56
C MET A 352 13.52 -38.37 -35.46
N PHE A 353 14.44 -39.16 -34.89
CA PHE A 353 15.82 -38.75 -34.63
C PHE A 353 16.85 -39.58 -35.39
N PRO A 354 17.97 -38.96 -35.84
CA PRO A 354 18.25 -37.53 -35.72
C PRO A 354 17.35 -36.70 -36.64
N ILE A 355 16.95 -35.48 -36.21
CA ILE A 355 16.04 -34.63 -36.97
C ILE A 355 16.74 -34.20 -38.25
N ASP A 356 16.24 -34.71 -39.37
CA ASP A 356 16.59 -34.27 -40.71
C ASP A 356 15.43 -33.50 -41.34
N LEU A 357 15.57 -32.17 -41.41
CA LEU A 357 14.55 -31.30 -41.99
C LEU A 357 14.34 -31.53 -43.49
N ALA A 358 15.29 -32.15 -44.19
CA ALA A 358 15.12 -32.51 -45.59
C ALA A 358 14.31 -33.81 -45.75
N ARG A 359 14.36 -34.70 -44.75
CA ARG A 359 13.67 -36.00 -44.77
C ARG A 359 12.26 -35.92 -44.19
N PHE A 360 12.08 -35.15 -43.12
CA PHE A 360 10.79 -34.93 -42.52
C PHE A 360 10.15 -33.70 -43.16
N ASN A 361 9.01 -33.87 -43.84
CA ASN A 361 8.16 -32.76 -44.32
C ASN A 361 7.49 -32.00 -43.15
N LYS A 362 8.22 -31.78 -42.04
CA LYS A 362 7.77 -31.11 -40.82
C LYS A 362 8.83 -30.09 -40.41
N SER A 363 8.36 -28.92 -40.02
CA SER A 363 9.18 -27.88 -39.44
C SER A 363 9.68 -28.27 -38.04
N ILE A 364 10.78 -27.63 -37.58
CA ILE A 364 11.28 -27.76 -36.20
C ILE A 364 10.16 -27.44 -35.19
N LYS A 365 9.31 -26.46 -35.51
CA LYS A 365 8.19 -26.05 -34.66
C LYS A 365 7.20 -27.19 -34.45
N GLU A 366 6.79 -27.88 -35.52
CA GLU A 366 5.86 -29.01 -35.43
C GLU A 366 6.47 -30.19 -34.67
N ILE A 367 7.76 -30.48 -34.88
CA ILE A 367 8.46 -31.53 -34.13
C ILE A 367 8.55 -31.16 -32.65
N SER A 368 8.87 -29.90 -32.34
CA SER A 368 8.87 -29.37 -30.98
C SER A 368 7.49 -29.50 -30.33
N ASP A 369 6.42 -29.17 -31.05
CA ASP A 369 5.05 -29.29 -30.55
C ASP A 369 4.66 -30.76 -30.31
N ILE A 370 5.11 -31.69 -31.16
CA ILE A 370 4.94 -33.14 -30.97
C ILE A 370 5.66 -33.64 -29.72
N LEU A 371 6.92 -33.25 -29.52
CA LEU A 371 7.69 -33.60 -28.32
C LEU A 371 7.09 -32.98 -27.06
N ARG A 372 6.66 -31.72 -27.15
CA ARG A 372 6.03 -30.97 -26.05
C ARG A 372 4.71 -31.60 -25.58
N LYS A 373 4.11 -32.55 -26.31
CA LYS A 373 2.98 -33.33 -25.80
C LYS A 373 3.37 -34.23 -24.61
N THR A 374 4.56 -34.83 -24.65
CA THR A 374 5.02 -35.79 -23.63
C THR A 374 6.15 -35.23 -22.76
N TYR A 375 7.05 -34.44 -23.34
CA TYR A 375 8.25 -33.93 -22.68
C TYR A 375 8.18 -32.42 -22.39
N PHE A 376 8.96 -32.00 -21.41
CA PHE A 376 9.20 -30.60 -21.09
C PHE A 376 10.66 -30.23 -21.37
N PHE A 377 10.85 -29.18 -22.16
CA PHE A 377 12.16 -28.63 -22.49
C PHE A 377 12.01 -27.18 -22.98
N LYS A 378 13.03 -26.37 -22.72
CA LYS A 378 13.12 -24.99 -23.25
C LYS A 378 13.65 -25.00 -24.68
N PHE A 379 14.71 -25.77 -24.91
CA PHE A 379 15.38 -25.95 -26.20
C PHE A 379 15.58 -27.44 -26.50
N ILE A 380 15.57 -27.79 -27.78
CA ILE A 380 15.94 -29.14 -28.22
C ILE A 380 17.47 -29.24 -28.16
N PRO A 381 18.05 -30.25 -27.49
CA PRO A 381 19.50 -30.42 -27.44
C PRO A 381 20.10 -30.57 -28.84
N ASN A 382 21.33 -30.10 -29.04
CA ASN A 382 21.98 -30.16 -30.36
C ASN A 382 22.15 -31.60 -30.88
N ASP A 383 22.24 -32.58 -29.98
CA ASP A 383 22.38 -34.01 -30.31
C ASP A 383 21.13 -34.60 -31.00
N PHE A 384 20.01 -33.88 -30.94
CA PHE A 384 18.76 -34.26 -31.59
C PHE A 384 18.71 -33.78 -33.05
N LEU A 385 19.61 -32.88 -33.45
CA LEU A 385 19.64 -32.27 -34.78
C LEU A 385 20.82 -32.82 -35.59
N ILE A 386 20.60 -33.14 -36.87
CA ILE A 386 21.73 -33.36 -37.77
C ILE A 386 22.43 -32.02 -37.98
N GLN A 387 23.63 -31.88 -37.44
CA GLN A 387 24.47 -30.71 -37.69
C GLN A 387 24.95 -30.77 -39.14
N LYS A 388 24.43 -29.86 -39.98
CA LYS A 388 24.96 -29.69 -41.33
C LYS A 388 26.39 -29.15 -41.23
N PRO A 389 27.37 -29.74 -41.94
CA PRO A 389 28.71 -29.18 -42.00
C PRO A 389 28.67 -27.75 -42.52
N ARG A 390 29.61 -26.92 -42.05
CA ARG A 390 29.81 -25.58 -42.62
C ARG A 390 30.16 -25.70 -44.09
N LEU A 391 29.62 -24.82 -44.92
CA LEU A 391 30.00 -24.75 -46.33
C LEU A 391 31.52 -24.51 -46.43
N PRO A 392 32.29 -25.39 -47.09
CA PRO A 392 33.72 -25.19 -47.26
C PRO A 392 34.01 -23.88 -48.00
N ARG A 393 35.05 -23.14 -47.56
CA ARG A 393 35.52 -21.94 -48.27
C ARG A 393 36.13 -22.28 -49.62
N ASP A 394 36.77 -23.44 -49.70
CA ASP A 394 37.33 -23.96 -50.94
C ASP A 394 36.22 -24.63 -51.73
N VAL A 395 35.94 -24.03 -52.87
CA VAL A 395 34.93 -24.42 -53.83
C VAL A 395 35.12 -25.87 -54.30
N LYS A 396 36.38 -26.34 -54.39
CA LYS A 396 36.70 -27.73 -54.78
C LYS A 396 36.32 -28.77 -53.72
N LYS A 397 36.07 -28.34 -52.48
CA LYS A 397 35.67 -29.21 -51.36
C LYS A 397 34.16 -29.29 -51.19
N ILE A 398 33.38 -28.56 -51.99
CA ILE A 398 31.92 -28.63 -51.95
C ILE A 398 31.47 -29.91 -52.67
N ILE A 399 30.74 -30.76 -51.95
CA ILE A 399 30.28 -32.06 -52.47
C ILE A 399 28.84 -31.92 -52.96
N THR A 400 28.69 -31.79 -54.28
CA THR A 400 27.40 -31.81 -54.99
C THR A 400 27.19 -33.13 -55.74
N GLN A 401 25.93 -33.49 -55.97
CA GLN A 401 25.50 -34.55 -56.89
C GLN A 401 25.63 -34.08 -58.34
N SER A 402 25.25 -32.83 -58.60
CA SER A 402 25.35 -32.23 -59.93
C SER A 402 26.75 -31.61 -60.14
N LYS A 403 27.24 -31.61 -61.38
CA LYS A 403 28.49 -30.94 -61.75
C LYS A 403 28.17 -29.48 -62.07
N TYR A 404 28.57 -28.56 -61.20
CA TYR A 404 28.43 -27.12 -61.40
C TYR A 404 29.76 -26.51 -61.85
N SER A 405 29.72 -25.60 -62.83
CA SER A 405 30.86 -24.72 -63.13
C SER A 405 30.84 -23.53 -62.19
N PHE A 406 31.85 -23.41 -61.35
CA PHE A 406 31.95 -22.30 -60.42
C PHE A 406 32.32 -21.00 -61.15
N LEU A 407 31.71 -19.88 -60.75
CA LEU A 407 31.24 -18.80 -61.63
C LEU A 407 29.92 -19.18 -62.32
N ILE A 408 28.89 -19.45 -61.52
CA ILE A 408 27.56 -19.79 -62.03
C ILE A 408 26.92 -18.49 -62.53
N GLU A 409 27.00 -18.25 -63.83
CA GLU A 409 26.38 -17.09 -64.49
C GLU A 409 24.87 -17.30 -64.74
N ASP A 410 24.45 -18.56 -64.91
CA ASP A 410 23.06 -18.91 -65.15
C ASP A 410 22.21 -18.90 -63.87
N LYS A 411 21.06 -18.22 -63.94
CA LYS A 411 20.20 -18.01 -62.77
C LYS A 411 19.49 -19.29 -62.34
N GLU A 412 19.10 -20.16 -63.27
CA GLU A 412 18.39 -21.41 -62.96
C GLU A 412 19.36 -22.41 -62.33
N GLU A 413 20.58 -22.50 -62.87
CA GLU A 413 21.67 -23.29 -62.31
C GLU A 413 22.05 -22.82 -60.90
N ALA A 414 22.10 -21.51 -60.65
CA ALA A 414 22.38 -20.95 -59.32
C ALA A 414 21.29 -21.33 -58.30
N VAL A 415 20.02 -21.28 -58.68
CA VAL A 415 18.90 -21.70 -57.81
C VAL A 415 18.96 -23.20 -57.53
N ALA A 416 19.25 -24.02 -58.55
CA ALA A 416 19.43 -25.46 -58.38
C ALA A 416 20.60 -25.78 -57.44
N PHE A 417 21.74 -25.10 -57.61
CA PHE A 417 22.89 -25.20 -56.72
C PHE A 417 22.51 -24.84 -55.29
N ILE A 418 21.96 -23.64 -55.04
CA ILE A 418 21.54 -23.19 -53.71
C ILE A 418 20.59 -24.20 -53.04
N LYS A 419 19.63 -24.75 -53.79
CA LYS A 419 18.72 -25.79 -53.29
C LYS A 419 19.49 -27.06 -52.90
N GLU A 420 20.47 -27.48 -53.68
CA GLU A 420 21.29 -28.67 -53.41
C GLU A 420 22.23 -28.48 -52.21
N ILE A 421 22.98 -27.37 -52.15
CA ILE A 421 23.88 -27.09 -51.02
C ILE A 421 23.12 -26.74 -49.74
N SER A 422 21.96 -26.09 -49.79
CA SER A 422 21.14 -25.84 -48.59
C SER A 422 20.59 -27.13 -47.98
N ALA A 423 20.44 -28.21 -48.76
CA ALA A 423 20.10 -29.53 -48.24
C ALA A 423 21.26 -30.11 -47.41
N ARG A 424 22.52 -29.91 -47.81
CA ARG A 424 23.70 -30.58 -47.21
C ARG A 424 24.52 -29.73 -46.25
N TYR A 425 24.60 -28.43 -46.46
CA TYR A 425 25.48 -27.52 -45.72
C TYR A 425 24.68 -26.44 -44.98
N ASN A 426 25.27 -25.88 -43.92
CA ASN A 426 24.70 -24.72 -43.26
C ASN A 426 25.01 -23.45 -44.08
N SER A 427 23.98 -22.85 -44.68
CA SER A 427 24.10 -21.81 -45.71
C SER A 427 23.86 -20.37 -45.21
N THR A 428 23.98 -20.09 -43.90
CA THR A 428 23.73 -18.74 -43.34
C THR A 428 24.61 -17.63 -43.96
N ILE A 429 25.63 -17.97 -44.74
CA ILE A 429 26.63 -17.06 -45.33
C ILE A 429 26.38 -16.78 -46.84
N LEU A 430 25.39 -17.42 -47.46
CA LEU A 430 25.21 -17.36 -48.93
C LEU A 430 24.89 -15.96 -49.50
N TYR A 431 24.48 -15.00 -48.67
CA TYR A 431 24.21 -13.62 -49.09
C TYR A 431 25.46 -12.72 -49.23
N GLN A 432 26.65 -13.21 -48.92
CA GLN A 432 27.90 -12.43 -49.03
C GLN A 432 28.79 -12.82 -50.21
N VAL A 433 28.43 -13.89 -50.96
CA VAL A 433 29.32 -14.51 -51.97
C VAL A 433 28.71 -14.49 -53.38
N ILE A 434 27.43 -14.09 -53.51
CA ILE A 434 26.80 -13.70 -54.77
C ILE A 434 26.75 -12.18 -54.77
#